data_AF-A0A376U5T0-F1
#
_entry.id   AF-A0A376U5T0-F1
#
_cell.length_a   1.000
_cell.length_b   1.000
_cell.length_c   1.000
_cell.angle_alpha   90.00
_cell.angle_beta   90.00
_cell.angle_gamma   90.00
#
_symmetry.space_group_name_H-M   'P 1'
#
loop_
_entity.id
_entity.type
_entity.pdbx_description
1 polymer ?
#
loop_
_entity_poly.entity_id
_entity_poly.type
_entity_poly.pdbx_seq_one_letter_code
_entity_poly.pdbx_strand_id
1 'polypeptide(L)'
;MLPSQSPAIFTVSRLNQTVRLLLEHEMGQVWISGEISNFTQPASGHWYFTLKDDTAQVRCAMFRNSNRRVTFRPQHGQQVLVRANITLYEPRGDYQIIVESMQPAGEGLLQQKYEQLKAKLQAEGLFDLQYKKTTSLPCALRWCDHLKNRCCAT
;
A
#
# COMPACT_ATOMS: atom_id res chain seq x y z
N MET A 1 -26.93 37.38 26.41
CA MET A 1 -27.81 36.30 26.91
C MET A 1 -27.49 35.05 26.10
N LEU A 2 -26.87 34.05 26.73
CA LEU A 2 -26.61 32.75 26.10
C LEU A 2 -27.92 31.95 26.11
N PRO A 3 -28.36 31.35 24.99
CA PRO A 3 -29.59 30.59 24.98
C PRO A 3 -29.47 29.38 25.91
N SER A 4 -30.40 29.25 26.85
CA SER A 4 -30.56 28.06 27.68
C SER A 4 -30.96 26.90 26.77
N GLN A 5 -30.01 26.05 26.42
CA GLN A 5 -30.33 24.79 25.76
C GLN A 5 -31.04 23.90 26.77
N SER A 6 -32.37 23.79 26.64
CA SER A 6 -33.13 22.71 27.27
C SER A 6 -32.47 21.38 26.88
N PRO A 7 -32.23 20.45 27.82
CA PRO A 7 -31.60 19.19 27.48
C PRO A 7 -32.52 18.45 26.50
N ALA A 8 -32.11 18.39 25.24
CA ALA A 8 -32.80 17.62 24.23
C ALA A 8 -32.72 16.14 24.66
N ILE A 9 -33.87 15.54 24.96
CA ILE A 9 -33.92 14.13 25.34
C ILE A 9 -33.77 13.30 24.06
N PHE A 10 -32.62 12.64 23.92
CA PHE A 10 -32.35 11.74 22.80
C PHE A 10 -32.68 10.30 23.18
N THR A 11 -33.29 9.55 22.25
CA THR A 11 -33.30 8.09 22.33
C THR A 11 -31.94 7.55 21.90
N VAL A 12 -31.57 6.35 22.36
CA VAL A 12 -30.28 5.73 22.01
C VAL A 12 -30.08 5.63 20.50
N SER A 13 -31.13 5.23 19.77
CA SER A 13 -31.09 5.15 18.30
C SER A 13 -30.88 6.52 17.64
N ARG A 14 -31.55 7.56 18.16
CA ARG A 14 -31.41 8.93 17.64
C ARG A 14 -30.02 9.50 17.91
N LEU A 15 -29.44 9.20 19.08
CA LEU A 15 -28.08 9.57 19.42
C LEU A 15 -27.08 8.94 18.44
N ASN A 16 -27.14 7.61 18.25
CA ASN A 16 -26.23 6.91 17.36
C ASN A 16 -26.33 7.39 15.91
N GLN A 17 -27.55 7.63 15.41
CA GLN A 17 -27.77 8.18 14.08
C GLN A 17 -27.18 9.58 13.93
N THR A 18 -27.37 10.45 14.94
CA THR A 18 -26.86 11.83 14.91
C THR A 18 -25.33 11.83 14.94
N VAL A 19 -24.71 11.03 15.81
CA VAL A 19 -23.25 10.89 15.89
C VAL A 19 -22.67 10.35 14.59
N ARG A 20 -23.31 9.32 13.99
CA ARG A 20 -22.90 8.80 12.69
C ARG A 20 -22.89 9.89 11.62
N LEU A 21 -23.97 10.67 11.50
CA LEU A 21 -24.07 11.74 10.51
C LEU A 21 -23.03 12.84 10.72
N LEU A 22 -22.76 13.22 11.98
CA LEU A 22 -21.72 14.20 12.32
C LEU A 22 -20.33 13.68 11.95
N LEU A 23 -20.01 12.42 12.25
CA LEU A 23 -18.73 11.82 11.88
C LEU A 23 -18.53 11.76 10.37
N GLU A 24 -19.56 11.31 9.64
CA GLU A 24 -19.51 11.21 8.18
C GLU A 24 -19.36 12.60 7.52
N HIS A 25 -20.00 13.63 8.08
CA HIS A 25 -19.90 15.02 7.60
C HIS A 25 -18.55 15.67 7.88
N GLU A 26 -18.06 15.59 9.13
CA GLU A 26 -16.86 16.31 9.56
C GLU A 26 -15.57 15.63 9.10
N MET A 27 -15.50 14.30 9.15
CA MET A 27 -14.27 13.58 8.87
C MET A 27 -14.15 13.19 7.39
N GLY A 28 -15.26 12.85 6.75
CA GLY A 28 -15.28 12.38 5.36
C GLY A 28 -14.33 11.21 5.11
N GLN A 29 -13.49 11.36 4.08
CA GLN A 29 -12.48 10.38 3.68
C GLN A 29 -11.12 10.67 4.32
N VAL A 30 -10.58 9.69 5.04
CA VAL A 30 -9.31 9.80 5.75
C VAL A 30 -8.31 8.73 5.32
N TRP A 31 -7.03 9.02 5.53
CA TRP A 31 -5.93 8.06 5.37
C TRP A 31 -5.40 7.66 6.74
N ILE A 32 -5.30 6.36 6.98
CA ILE A 32 -4.90 5.80 8.28
C ILE A 32 -3.76 4.81 8.06
N SER A 33 -2.66 5.00 8.79
CA SER A 33 -1.57 4.03 8.86
C SER A 33 -1.76 3.18 10.12
N GLY A 34 -1.58 1.88 10.01
CA GLY A 34 -1.66 0.98 11.15
C GLY A 34 -1.29 -0.46 10.80
N GLU A 35 -1.14 -1.27 11.83
CA GLU A 35 -0.88 -2.70 11.70
C GLU A 35 -2.21 -3.48 11.60
N ILE A 36 -2.30 -4.40 10.65
CA ILE A 36 -3.46 -5.29 10.53
C ILE A 36 -3.40 -6.39 11.59
N SER A 37 -4.49 -6.54 12.31
CA SER A 37 -4.74 -7.63 13.25
C SER A 37 -6.14 -8.21 13.07
N ASN A 38 -6.37 -9.45 13.51
CA ASN A 38 -7.68 -10.11 13.48
C ASN A 38 -8.34 -10.15 12.08
N PHE A 39 -7.55 -10.30 11.01
CA PHE A 39 -8.05 -10.44 9.64
C PHE A 39 -8.90 -11.71 9.46
N THR A 40 -10.13 -11.53 8.97
CA THR A 40 -11.12 -12.56 8.70
C THR A 40 -11.76 -12.32 7.33
N GLN A 41 -11.87 -13.37 6.52
CA GLN A 41 -12.53 -13.36 5.22
C GLN A 41 -13.62 -14.44 5.17
N PRO A 42 -14.89 -14.09 5.43
CA PRO A 42 -16.02 -14.99 5.24
C PRO A 42 -16.27 -15.29 3.76
N ALA A 43 -17.08 -16.33 3.49
CA ALA A 43 -17.46 -16.75 2.13
C ALA A 43 -18.22 -15.67 1.32
N SER A 44 -18.78 -14.65 1.98
CA SER A 44 -19.41 -13.49 1.34
C SER A 44 -18.41 -12.61 0.57
N GLY A 45 -17.11 -12.75 0.84
CA GLY A 45 -16.05 -12.00 0.18
C GLY A 45 -15.81 -10.60 0.74
N HIS A 46 -16.45 -10.25 1.87
CA HIS A 46 -16.11 -9.08 2.66
C HIS A 46 -14.88 -9.36 3.54
N TRP A 47 -14.05 -8.35 3.79
CA TRP A 47 -12.95 -8.48 4.74
C TRP A 47 -13.27 -7.72 6.01
N TYR A 48 -13.03 -8.37 7.14
CA TYR A 48 -13.10 -7.75 8.46
C TYR A 48 -11.74 -7.87 9.10
N PHE A 49 -11.21 -6.75 9.57
CA PHE A 49 -9.93 -6.72 10.28
C PHE A 49 -9.94 -5.57 11.27
N THR A 50 -8.93 -5.53 12.13
CA THR A 50 -8.71 -4.42 13.07
C THR A 50 -7.39 -3.77 12.69
N LEU A 51 -7.38 -2.44 12.60
CA LEU A 51 -6.13 -1.69 12.54
C LEU A 51 -5.71 -1.34 13.95
N LYS A 52 -4.46 -1.61 14.27
CA LYS A 52 -3.85 -1.31 15.56
C LYS A 52 -2.73 -0.31 15.38
N ASP A 53 -2.57 0.50 16.41
CA ASP A 53 -1.45 1.40 16.63
C ASP A 53 -0.93 1.17 18.06
N ASP A 54 0.11 1.88 18.47
CA ASP A 54 0.74 1.70 19.79
C ASP A 54 -0.23 1.90 20.97
N THR A 55 -1.26 2.74 20.79
CA THR A 55 -2.17 3.15 21.87
C THR A 55 -3.64 2.80 21.62
N ALA A 56 -4.02 2.49 20.37
CA ALA A 56 -5.41 2.39 19.97
C ALA A 56 -5.65 1.30 18.92
N GLN A 57 -6.91 0.89 18.79
CA GLN A 57 -7.35 -0.05 17.76
C GLN A 57 -8.72 0.34 17.22
N VAL A 58 -8.95 0.09 15.93
CA VAL A 58 -10.21 0.40 15.25
C VAL A 58 -10.65 -0.75 14.34
N ARG A 59 -11.95 -1.06 14.38
CA ARG A 59 -12.54 -2.09 13.51
C ARG A 59 -12.71 -1.57 12.09
N CYS A 60 -12.34 -2.41 11.14
CA CYS A 60 -12.33 -2.08 9.73
C CYS A 60 -13.18 -3.11 8.98
N ALA A 61 -14.05 -2.61 8.11
CA ALA A 61 -14.82 -3.42 7.19
C ALA A 61 -14.46 -3.02 5.75
N MET A 62 -14.23 -4.01 4.90
CA MET A 62 -13.94 -3.79 3.48
C MET A 62 -14.92 -4.58 2.62
N PHE A 63 -15.60 -3.88 1.72
CA PHE A 63 -16.57 -4.51 0.83
C PHE A 63 -15.89 -5.24 -0.32
N ARG A 64 -16.50 -6.33 -0.79
CA ARG A 64 -16.00 -7.15 -1.92
C ARG A 64 -15.60 -6.32 -3.14
N ASN A 65 -16.34 -5.25 -3.45
CA ASN A 65 -16.02 -4.38 -4.59
C ASN A 65 -14.69 -3.63 -4.39
N SER A 66 -14.43 -3.15 -3.18
CA SER A 66 -13.17 -2.50 -2.82
C SER A 66 -12.01 -3.49 -2.82
N ASN A 67 -12.23 -4.73 -2.36
CA ASN A 67 -11.20 -5.77 -2.30
C ASN A 67 -10.59 -6.07 -3.68
N ARG A 68 -11.37 -5.96 -4.76
CA ARG A 68 -10.87 -6.19 -6.14
C ARG A 68 -9.78 -5.21 -6.57
N ARG A 69 -9.70 -4.04 -5.93
CA ARG A 69 -8.67 -3.02 -6.22
C ARG A 69 -7.38 -3.26 -5.47
N VAL A 70 -7.38 -4.13 -4.46
CA VAL A 70 -6.18 -4.46 -3.69
C VAL A 70 -5.43 -5.55 -4.43
N THR A 71 -4.21 -5.24 -4.87
CA THR A 71 -3.35 -6.15 -5.63
C THR A 71 -2.64 -7.19 -4.76
N PHE A 72 -2.69 -7.03 -3.43
CA PHE A 72 -2.07 -7.91 -2.46
C PHE A 72 -3.08 -8.48 -1.47
N ARG A 73 -2.72 -9.58 -0.80
CA ARG A 73 -3.52 -10.13 0.30
C ARG A 73 -2.95 -9.61 1.63
N PRO A 74 -3.71 -8.83 2.41
CA PRO A 74 -3.26 -8.36 3.71
C PRO A 74 -2.97 -9.52 4.65
N GLN A 75 -1.87 -9.43 5.40
CA GLN A 75 -1.48 -10.40 6.41
C GLN A 75 -1.55 -9.78 7.81
N HIS A 76 -1.72 -10.61 8.83
CA HIS A 76 -1.61 -10.17 10.22
C HIS A 76 -0.18 -9.70 10.49
N GLY A 77 -0.01 -8.61 11.25
CA GLY A 77 1.30 -8.02 11.52
C GLY A 77 1.82 -7.08 10.43
N GLN A 78 1.06 -6.87 9.36
CA GLN A 78 1.49 -6.03 8.26
C GLN A 78 1.11 -4.56 8.50
N GLN A 79 2.10 -3.67 8.38
CA GLN A 79 1.85 -2.23 8.33
C GLN A 79 1.24 -1.85 6.98
N VAL A 80 0.07 -1.20 7.03
CA VAL A 80 -0.66 -0.76 5.84
C VAL A 80 -1.08 0.69 5.96
N LEU A 81 -1.24 1.32 4.81
CA LEU A 81 -1.89 2.61 4.65
C LEU A 81 -3.25 2.38 4.00
N VAL A 82 -4.33 2.69 4.71
CA VAL A 82 -5.70 2.55 4.20
C VAL A 82 -6.33 3.90 3.94
N ARG A 83 -7.15 3.96 2.90
CA ARG A 83 -8.10 5.06 2.69
C ARG A 83 -9.48 4.58 3.09
N ALA A 84 -10.10 5.26 4.04
CA ALA A 84 -11.34 4.82 4.64
C ALA A 84 -12.27 5.98 4.99
N ASN A 85 -13.56 5.69 5.08
CA ASN A 85 -14.56 6.61 5.61
C ASN A 85 -14.92 6.17 7.03
N ILE A 86 -14.98 7.13 7.94
CA ILE A 86 -15.33 6.88 9.35
C ILE A 86 -16.85 6.77 9.45
N THR A 87 -17.32 5.74 10.13
CA THR A 87 -18.75 5.55 10.37
C THR A 87 -18.97 4.89 11.74
N LEU A 88 -20.24 4.72 12.10
CA LEU A 88 -20.63 4.13 13.37
C LEU A 88 -21.72 3.08 13.12
N TYR A 89 -21.54 1.89 13.70
CA TYR A 89 -22.50 0.81 13.58
C TYR A 89 -23.68 1.06 14.53
N GLU A 90 -24.75 1.67 13.99
CA GLU A 90 -25.91 2.15 14.75
C GLU A 90 -26.49 1.17 15.78
N PRO A 91 -26.62 -0.15 15.50
CA PRO A 91 -27.23 -1.08 16.44
C PRO A 91 -26.41 -1.28 17.73
N ARG A 92 -25.08 -1.11 17.68
CA ARG A 92 -24.21 -1.28 18.85
C ARG A 92 -23.54 0.01 19.32
N GLY A 93 -23.52 1.05 18.50
CA GLY A 93 -22.76 2.27 18.80
C GLY A 93 -21.25 2.12 18.61
N ASP A 94 -20.80 1.03 17.97
CA ASP A 94 -19.37 0.76 17.77
C ASP A 94 -18.81 1.61 16.62
N TYR A 95 -17.68 2.28 16.86
CA TYR A 95 -16.91 2.93 15.81
C TYR A 95 -16.33 1.91 14.83
N GLN A 96 -16.47 2.20 13.55
CA GLN A 96 -15.87 1.39 12.51
C GLN A 96 -15.45 2.26 11.33
N ILE A 97 -14.49 1.77 10.55
CA ILE A 97 -14.10 2.44 9.32
C ILE A 97 -14.40 1.53 8.13
N ILE A 98 -14.93 2.13 7.06
CA ILE A 98 -15.18 1.45 5.79
C ILE A 98 -14.00 1.73 4.87
N VAL A 99 -13.21 0.70 4.60
CA VAL A 99 -12.00 0.81 3.79
C VAL A 99 -12.36 0.75 2.30
N GLU A 100 -11.87 1.72 1.54
CA GLU A 100 -12.07 1.80 0.08
C GLU A 100 -10.85 1.32 -0.70
N SER A 101 -9.66 1.65 -0.20
CA SER A 101 -8.38 1.23 -0.78
C SER A 101 -7.36 0.97 0.32
N MET A 102 -6.42 0.08 0.02
CA MET A 102 -5.36 -0.31 0.94
C MET A 102 -4.06 -0.43 0.16
N GLN A 103 -2.98 0.07 0.74
CA GLN A 103 -1.62 0.02 0.21
C GLN A 103 -0.67 -0.51 1.30
N PRO A 104 0.37 -1.28 0.95
CA PRO A 104 1.37 -1.69 1.91
C PRO A 104 2.23 -0.47 2.30
N ALA A 105 2.42 -0.22 3.59
CA ALA A 105 3.25 0.91 4.02
C ALA A 105 4.74 0.73 3.67
N GLY A 106 5.16 -0.49 3.32
CA GLY A 106 6.55 -0.84 3.00
C GLY A 106 7.05 -0.39 1.63
N GLU A 107 6.18 -0.14 0.65
CA GLU A 107 6.62 0.30 -0.69
C GLU A 107 7.25 1.68 -0.66
N GLY A 108 6.72 2.61 0.14
CA GLY A 108 7.30 3.96 0.28
C GLY A 108 8.70 3.95 0.90
N LEU A 109 8.93 3.10 1.91
CA LEU A 109 10.24 2.99 2.56
C LEU A 109 11.28 2.34 1.64
N LEU A 110 10.87 1.33 0.87
CA LEU A 110 11.74 0.66 -0.11
C LEU A 110 12.07 1.60 -1.28
N GLN A 111 11.08 2.37 -1.75
CA GLN A 111 11.25 3.39 -2.79
C GLN A 111 12.24 4.48 -2.33
N GLN A 112 12.09 4.99 -1.11
CA GLN A 112 13.04 5.96 -0.53
C GLN A 112 14.45 5.39 -0.39
N LYS A 113 14.57 4.15 0.11
CA LYS A 113 15.86 3.46 0.19
C LYS A 113 16.47 3.26 -1.19
N TYR A 114 15.67 2.93 -2.19
CA TYR A 114 16.10 2.77 -3.58
C TYR A 114 16.58 4.09 -4.19
N GLU A 115 15.86 5.19 -3.99
CA GLU A 115 16.29 6.53 -4.44
C GLU A 115 17.58 6.98 -3.77
N GLN A 116 17.70 6.76 -2.46
CA GLN A 116 18.94 7.04 -1.73
C GLN A 116 20.10 6.17 -2.22
N LEU A 117 19.86 4.88 -2.49
CA LEU A 117 20.89 3.98 -3.01
C LEU A 117 21.31 4.38 -4.43
N LYS A 118 20.35 4.74 -5.28
CA LYS A 118 20.61 5.23 -6.64
C LYS A 118 21.41 6.53 -6.62
N ALA A 119 21.06 7.47 -5.75
CA ALA A 119 21.79 8.72 -5.58
C ALA A 119 23.23 8.47 -5.08
N LYS A 120 23.43 7.54 -4.14
CA LYS A 120 24.77 7.12 -3.68
C LYS A 120 25.58 6.48 -4.81
N LEU A 121 25.02 5.52 -5.54
CA LEU A 121 25.71 4.85 -6.66
C LEU A 121 26.03 5.80 -7.83
N GLN A 122 25.19 6.82 -8.05
CA GLN A 122 25.46 7.89 -9.01
C GLN A 122 26.57 8.83 -8.52
N ALA A 123 26.57 9.19 -7.22
CA ALA A 123 27.60 10.03 -6.62
C ALA A 123 28.97 9.33 -6.51
N GLU A 124 28.99 8.01 -6.37
CA GLU A 124 30.20 7.18 -6.37
C GLU A 124 30.82 6.98 -7.77
N GLY A 125 30.22 7.50 -8.83
CA GLY A 125 30.80 7.46 -10.19
C GLY A 125 30.89 6.06 -10.82
N LEU A 126 30.20 5.06 -10.25
CA LEU A 126 30.19 3.67 -10.77
C LEU A 126 29.49 3.54 -12.14
N PHE A 127 28.82 4.60 -12.60
CA PHE A 127 28.25 4.73 -13.94
C PHE A 127 29.08 5.60 -14.89
N ASP A 128 30.22 6.13 -14.45
CA ASP A 128 31.10 6.88 -15.33
C ASP A 128 31.73 5.97 -16.40
N LEU A 129 31.66 6.44 -17.65
CA LEU A 129 32.21 5.81 -18.85
C LEU A 129 33.70 5.45 -18.74
N GLN A 130 34.40 5.96 -17.72
CA GLN A 130 35.83 5.72 -17.45
C GLN A 130 36.12 4.33 -16.83
N TYR A 131 35.13 3.69 -16.18
CA TYR A 131 35.27 2.33 -15.63
C TYR A 131 34.58 1.26 -16.48
N LYS A 132 33.91 1.67 -17.56
CA LYS A 132 33.34 0.75 -18.53
C LYS A 132 34.49 0.11 -19.30
N LYS A 133 35.00 -1.02 -18.81
CA LYS A 133 35.87 -1.89 -19.60
C LYS A 133 35.11 -2.21 -20.88
N THR A 134 35.58 -1.63 -21.98
CA THR A 134 35.32 -2.14 -23.32
C THR A 134 35.79 -3.59 -23.28
N THR A 135 34.86 -4.51 -23.14
CA THR A 135 35.13 -5.90 -23.50
C THR A 135 35.28 -5.89 -25.00
N SER A 136 36.49 -5.58 -25.47
CA SER A 136 36.96 -6.06 -26.76
C SER A 136 36.93 -7.58 -26.63
N LEU A 137 35.96 -8.20 -27.29
CA LEU A 137 36.03 -9.63 -27.56
C LEU A 137 37.40 -9.89 -28.19
N PRO A 138 38.20 -10.85 -27.68
CA PRO A 138 39.43 -11.21 -28.36
C PRO A 138 39.06 -11.76 -29.73
N CYS A 139 39.45 -11.02 -30.76
CA CYS A 139 39.61 -11.54 -32.11
C CYS A 139 40.74 -12.58 -32.06
N ALA A 140 40.40 -13.81 -31.68
CA ALA A 140 41.32 -14.94 -31.64
C ALA A 140 40.58 -16.25 -31.96
N LEU A 141 40.01 -16.31 -33.15
CA LEU A 141 39.85 -17.58 -33.88
C LEU A 141 40.71 -17.50 -35.13
N ARG A 142 42.03 -17.46 -34.91
CA ARG A 142 43.03 -17.77 -35.92
C ARG A 142 43.13 -19.30 -35.95
N TRP A 143 42.25 -19.95 -36.71
CA TRP A 143 42.41 -21.37 -37.02
C TRP A 143 43.53 -21.51 -38.04
N CYS A 144 44.63 -22.13 -37.60
CA CYS A 144 45.73 -22.51 -38.45
C CYS A 144 45.44 -23.88 -39.10
N ASP A 145 45.76 -23.93 -40.38
CA ASP A 145 46.16 -25.09 -41.17
C ASP A 145 45.15 -26.10 -41.74
N HIS A 146 45.20 -26.07 -43.09
CA HIS A 146 45.46 -27.19 -43.99
C HIS A 146 44.29 -27.78 -44.78
N LEU A 147 44.55 -27.82 -46.11
CA LEU A 147 43.94 -28.65 -47.15
C LEU A 147 42.57 -28.20 -47.69
N LYS A 148 42.60 -27.38 -48.75
CA LYS A 148 42.30 -27.89 -50.12
C LYS A 148 42.50 -26.81 -51.19
N ASN A 149 43.35 -27.18 -52.15
CA ASN A 149 43.30 -26.76 -53.54
C ASN A 149 41.89 -26.38 -54.02
N ARG A 150 41.73 -25.17 -54.57
CA ARG A 150 41.37 -25.00 -56.00
C ARG A 150 41.28 -23.53 -56.43
N CYS A 151 42.05 -23.25 -57.48
CA CYS A 151 41.73 -22.41 -58.63
C CYS A 151 41.46 -20.91 -58.42
N CYS A 152 42.55 -20.14 -58.51
CA CYS A 152 42.55 -18.99 -59.42
C CYS A 152 42.64 -19.52 -60.86
N ALA A 153 41.79 -19.04 -61.76
CA ALA A 153 42.10 -18.90 -63.18
C ALA A 153 41.11 -17.92 -63.83
N THR A 154 41.69 -16.78 -64.24
CA THR A 154 41.36 -15.90 -65.38
C THR A 154 40.03 -15.14 -65.40
#